data_AF-A0A1Z9CY99-F1
#
_entry.id   AF-A0A1Z9CY99-F1
#
_cell.length_a   1.000
_cell.length_b   1.000
_cell.length_c   1.000
_cell.angle_alpha   90.00
_cell.angle_beta   90.00
_cell.angle_gamma   90.00
#
_symmetry.space_group_name_H-M   'P 1'
#
loop_
_entity.id
_entity.type
_entity.pdbx_description
1 polymer ?
#
loop_
_entity_poly.entity_id
_entity_poly.type
_entity_poly.pdbx_seq_one_letter_code
_entity_poly.pdbx_strand_id
1 'polypeptide(L)'
;MKRKRILLKLSGEALMGNQLYGIDPKRINDYAKEIKEIHKSGVQVAIVIGGGNIFRGISGASKGMDRVQADYMGMLATVINGLALQNALEENDVPTRLQTAIKIEAIAEPFIKRKATRHLEKGRVVIFGSGTGNPYFTTDSAAVLRAIEINADVILKGTRVDGIYNEDPELNKSAIKFESLSFDEVLSRGLKIMDTTAFTLSHENNLPIIVFDMNTKGNLKKIINGEKIGTKVYI
;
A
#
# COMPACT_ATOMS: atom_id res chain seq x y z
N MET A 1 -10.69 17.59 -17.42
CA MET A 1 -11.28 16.86 -16.28
C MET A 1 -10.18 16.38 -15.36
N LYS A 2 -10.31 16.55 -14.02
CA LYS A 2 -9.35 16.05 -13.04
C LYS A 2 -9.36 14.52 -13.08
N ARG A 3 -8.24 13.89 -13.41
CA ARG A 3 -8.10 12.41 -13.35
C ARG A 3 -8.09 12.00 -11.88
N LYS A 4 -8.84 10.95 -11.53
CA LYS A 4 -8.82 10.35 -10.18
C LYS A 4 -7.40 9.88 -9.87
N ARG A 5 -6.89 10.24 -8.70
CA ARG A 5 -5.56 9.87 -8.20
C ARG A 5 -5.74 9.03 -6.95
N ILE A 6 -5.14 7.85 -6.95
CA ILE A 6 -5.21 6.94 -5.81
C ILE A 6 -3.82 6.64 -5.26
N LEU A 7 -3.77 6.27 -3.99
CA LEU A 7 -2.62 5.54 -3.43
C LEU A 7 -3.06 4.14 -3.04
N LEU A 8 -2.51 3.14 -3.72
CA LEU A 8 -2.69 1.72 -3.40
C LEU A 8 -1.61 1.30 -2.40
N LYS A 9 -2.01 0.95 -1.18
CA LYS A 9 -1.11 0.37 -0.18
C LYS A 9 -1.23 -1.14 -0.20
N LEU A 10 -0.11 -1.82 -0.47
CA LEU A 10 0.01 -3.27 -0.44
C LEU A 10 0.86 -3.71 0.75
N SER A 11 0.45 -4.79 1.43
CA SER A 11 1.33 -5.44 2.39
C SER A 11 2.47 -6.17 1.66
N GLY A 12 3.64 -6.29 2.28
CA GLY A 12 4.71 -7.10 1.68
C GLY A 12 4.33 -8.57 1.61
N GLU A 13 3.66 -9.06 2.66
CA GLU A 13 3.13 -10.43 2.79
C GLU A 13 2.12 -10.78 1.70
N ALA A 14 1.47 -9.77 1.10
CA ALA A 14 0.55 -9.96 -0.01
C ALA A 14 1.28 -10.52 -1.26
N LEU A 15 2.59 -10.28 -1.39
CA LEU A 15 3.42 -10.81 -2.49
C LEU A 15 3.84 -12.26 -2.31
N MET A 16 3.68 -12.86 -1.13
CA MET A 16 4.21 -14.21 -0.86
C MET A 16 3.41 -15.31 -1.56
N GLY A 17 2.15 -15.05 -1.94
CA GLY A 17 1.26 -16.08 -2.46
C GLY A 17 1.16 -17.26 -1.50
N ASN A 18 1.57 -18.45 -1.94
CA ASN A 18 1.61 -19.68 -1.12
C ASN A 18 2.98 -19.95 -0.49
N GLN A 19 3.96 -19.06 -0.67
CA GLN A 19 5.31 -19.19 -0.13
C GLN A 19 5.39 -18.74 1.33
N LEU A 20 6.41 -19.22 2.05
CA LEU A 20 6.67 -18.83 3.45
C LEU A 20 7.46 -17.51 3.58
N TYR A 21 8.19 -17.10 2.54
CA TYR A 21 8.91 -15.83 2.45
C TYR A 21 9.18 -15.49 0.99
N GLY A 22 9.62 -14.27 0.71
CA GLY A 22 10.02 -13.85 -0.65
C GLY A 22 8.86 -13.30 -1.49
N ILE A 23 8.96 -13.44 -2.81
CA ILE A 23 8.04 -12.86 -3.79
C ILE A 23 7.58 -13.98 -4.72
N ASP A 24 6.26 -14.23 -4.76
CA ASP A 24 5.64 -15.16 -5.71
C ASP A 24 5.48 -14.47 -7.09
N PRO A 25 6.17 -14.97 -8.14
CA PRO A 25 6.09 -14.39 -9.48
C PRO A 25 4.68 -14.37 -10.06
N LYS A 26 3.85 -15.35 -9.72
CA LYS A 26 2.45 -15.38 -10.18
C LYS A 26 1.66 -14.27 -9.51
N ARG A 27 1.79 -14.14 -8.19
CA ARG A 27 1.08 -13.13 -7.39
C ARG A 27 1.41 -11.71 -7.82
N ILE A 28 2.68 -11.40 -8.01
CA ILE A 28 3.09 -10.05 -8.42
C ILE A 28 2.63 -9.71 -9.84
N ASN A 29 2.61 -10.70 -10.75
CA ASN A 29 2.06 -10.52 -12.09
C ASN A 29 0.54 -10.34 -12.09
N ASP A 30 -0.19 -11.06 -11.22
CA ASP A 30 -1.63 -10.88 -11.04
C ASP A 30 -1.95 -9.45 -10.57
N TYR A 31 -1.17 -8.90 -9.62
CA TYR A 31 -1.29 -7.51 -9.21
C TYR A 31 -0.94 -6.52 -10.32
N ALA A 32 0.12 -6.77 -11.08
CA ALA A 32 0.49 -5.91 -12.21
C ALA A 32 -0.65 -5.83 -13.25
N LYS A 33 -1.36 -6.95 -13.51
CA LYS A 33 -2.53 -6.98 -14.40
C LYS A 33 -3.71 -6.20 -13.85
N GLU A 34 -4.05 -6.35 -12.57
CA GLU A 34 -5.09 -5.56 -11.91
C GLU A 34 -4.79 -4.05 -11.98
N ILE A 35 -3.54 -3.67 -11.73
CA ILE A 35 -3.09 -2.27 -11.82
C ILE A 35 -3.15 -1.78 -13.27
N LYS A 36 -2.75 -2.59 -14.26
CA LYS A 36 -2.87 -2.27 -15.70
C LYS A 36 -4.31 -1.96 -16.08
N GLU A 37 -5.28 -2.72 -15.57
CA GLU A 37 -6.70 -2.49 -15.88
C GLU A 37 -7.18 -1.11 -15.44
N ILE A 38 -6.83 -0.67 -14.23
CA ILE A 38 -7.23 0.66 -13.73
C ILE A 38 -6.37 1.79 -14.30
N HIS A 39 -5.11 1.50 -14.65
CA HIS A 39 -4.24 2.46 -15.32
C HIS A 39 -4.78 2.82 -16.71
N LYS A 40 -5.27 1.81 -17.46
CA LYS A 40 -5.90 1.99 -18.77
C LYS A 40 -7.16 2.86 -18.75
N SER A 41 -7.88 2.93 -17.63
CA SER A 41 -9.04 3.83 -17.48
C SER A 41 -8.66 5.28 -17.17
N GLY A 42 -7.36 5.60 -17.13
CA GLY A 42 -6.84 6.96 -16.94
C GLY A 42 -6.68 7.36 -15.48
N VAL A 43 -6.79 6.42 -14.53
CA VAL A 43 -6.51 6.66 -13.11
C VAL A 43 -5.00 6.86 -12.91
N GLN A 44 -4.64 7.85 -12.10
CA GLN A 44 -3.27 8.08 -11.66
C GLN A 44 -2.99 7.21 -10.44
N VAL A 45 -2.09 6.23 -10.58
CA VAL A 45 -1.84 5.22 -9.56
C VAL A 45 -0.49 5.45 -8.90
N ALA A 46 -0.49 5.69 -7.60
CA ALA A 46 0.68 5.58 -6.76
C ALA A 46 0.60 4.33 -5.87
N ILE A 47 1.74 3.75 -5.52
CA ILE A 47 1.81 2.50 -4.77
C ILE A 47 2.79 2.65 -3.60
N VAL A 48 2.40 2.18 -2.43
CA VAL A 48 3.31 1.89 -1.30
C VAL A 48 3.24 0.40 -1.04
N ILE A 49 4.40 -0.26 -0.94
CA ILE A 49 4.48 -1.68 -0.65
C ILE A 49 5.29 -1.97 0.61
N GLY A 50 4.74 -2.80 1.50
CA GLY A 50 5.43 -3.22 2.71
C GLY A 50 6.59 -4.19 2.41
N GLY A 51 7.45 -4.44 3.40
CA GLY A 51 8.66 -5.28 3.28
C GLY A 51 8.62 -6.59 4.07
N GLY A 52 7.48 -6.91 4.70
CA GLY A 52 7.38 -7.98 5.69
C GLY A 52 7.66 -9.38 5.13
N ASN A 53 7.38 -9.63 3.84
CA ASN A 53 7.70 -10.89 3.16
C ASN A 53 9.19 -11.21 3.06
N ILE A 54 10.07 -10.19 3.06
CA ILE A 54 11.52 -10.37 3.04
C ILE A 54 12.07 -10.24 4.47
N PHE A 55 11.65 -9.20 5.20
CA PHE A 55 12.17 -8.93 6.54
C PHE A 55 11.84 -10.05 7.54
N ARG A 56 10.64 -10.65 7.48
CA ARG A 56 10.31 -11.81 8.33
C ARG A 56 11.16 -13.04 8.02
N GLY A 57 11.61 -13.21 6.78
CA GLY A 57 12.54 -14.30 6.43
C GLY A 57 13.90 -14.18 7.15
N ILE A 58 14.25 -12.95 7.57
CA ILE A 58 15.49 -12.62 8.27
C ILE A 58 15.22 -12.38 9.77
N SER A 59 13.95 -12.39 10.23
CA SER A 59 13.61 -11.98 11.59
C SER A 59 14.22 -12.90 12.67
N GLY A 60 14.47 -14.17 12.34
CA GLY A 60 15.23 -15.08 13.20
C GLY A 60 16.66 -14.60 13.48
N ALA A 61 17.32 -13.98 12.49
CA ALA A 61 18.64 -13.36 12.62
C ALA A 61 18.60 -11.96 13.26
N SER A 62 17.42 -11.36 13.39
CA SER A 62 17.23 -10.04 14.02
C SER A 62 16.92 -10.09 15.53
N LYS A 63 16.86 -11.27 16.15
CA LYS A 63 16.66 -11.39 17.60
C LYS A 63 17.81 -10.70 18.34
N GLY A 64 17.49 -9.66 19.12
CA GLY A 64 18.48 -8.86 19.85
C GLY A 64 19.07 -7.68 19.05
N MET A 65 18.58 -7.43 17.84
CA MET A 65 19.00 -6.30 17.01
C MET A 65 18.39 -4.99 17.52
N ASP A 66 19.17 -3.91 17.40
CA ASP A 66 18.69 -2.56 17.63
C ASP A 66 17.50 -2.22 16.72
N ARG A 67 16.51 -1.52 17.28
CA ARG A 67 15.25 -1.23 16.59
C ARG A 67 15.45 -0.41 15.32
N VAL A 68 16.40 0.54 15.32
CA VAL A 68 16.68 1.41 14.17
C VAL A 68 17.26 0.59 13.01
N GLN A 69 18.19 -0.32 13.30
CA GLN A 69 18.76 -1.21 12.30
C GLN A 69 17.70 -2.14 11.68
N ALA A 70 16.83 -2.71 12.51
CA ALA A 70 15.72 -3.54 12.05
C ALA A 70 14.77 -2.77 11.10
N ASP A 71 14.41 -1.52 11.44
CA ASP A 71 13.55 -0.69 10.59
C ASP A 71 14.25 -0.32 9.26
N TYR A 72 15.57 -0.08 9.25
CA TYR A 72 16.33 0.13 8.00
C TYR A 72 16.34 -1.11 7.11
N MET A 73 16.52 -2.31 7.68
CA MET A 73 16.39 -3.55 6.92
C MET A 73 14.97 -3.70 6.32
N GLY A 74 13.94 -3.38 7.11
CA GLY A 74 12.56 -3.34 6.63
C GLY A 74 12.35 -2.33 5.48
N MET A 75 12.95 -1.14 5.58
CA MET A 75 12.91 -0.13 4.52
C MET A 75 13.60 -0.63 3.25
N LEU A 76 14.77 -1.28 3.34
CA LEU A 76 15.44 -1.89 2.18
C LEU A 76 14.60 -3.00 1.55
N ALA A 77 13.93 -3.83 2.37
CA ALA A 77 13.00 -4.84 1.87
C ALA A 77 11.86 -4.24 1.03
N THR A 78 11.34 -3.05 1.40
CA THR A 78 10.34 -2.36 0.55
C THR A 78 10.90 -1.94 -0.80
N VAL A 79 12.20 -1.60 -0.90
CA VAL A 79 12.86 -1.26 -2.17
C VAL A 79 12.97 -2.50 -3.06
N ILE A 80 13.34 -3.65 -2.49
CA ILE A 80 13.40 -4.92 -3.22
C ILE A 80 12.02 -5.28 -3.80
N ASN A 81 10.96 -5.18 -2.99
CA ASN A 81 9.59 -5.38 -3.48
C ASN A 81 9.19 -4.35 -4.54
N GLY A 82 9.61 -3.09 -4.38
CA GLY A 82 9.36 -2.03 -5.35
C GLY A 82 10.01 -2.31 -6.71
N LEU A 83 11.25 -2.83 -6.73
CA LEU A 83 11.94 -3.24 -7.95
C LEU A 83 11.23 -4.40 -8.63
N ALA A 84 10.83 -5.43 -7.87
CA ALA A 84 10.09 -6.56 -8.41
C ALA A 84 8.75 -6.13 -9.02
N LEU A 85 8.01 -5.24 -8.34
CA LEU A 85 6.73 -4.75 -8.83
C LEU A 85 6.91 -3.83 -10.04
N GLN A 86 7.97 -3.02 -10.06
CA GLN A 86 8.32 -2.21 -11.23
C GLN A 86 8.54 -3.11 -12.46
N ASN A 87 9.34 -4.17 -12.33
CA ASN A 87 9.58 -5.11 -13.43
C ASN A 87 8.26 -5.75 -13.92
N ALA A 88 7.43 -6.25 -13.00
CA ALA A 88 6.15 -6.88 -13.36
C ALA A 88 5.20 -5.91 -14.07
N LEU A 89 5.18 -4.63 -13.67
CA LEU A 89 4.40 -3.59 -14.34
C LEU A 89 4.96 -3.27 -15.74
N GLU A 90 6.27 -3.17 -15.88
CA GLU A 90 6.94 -2.87 -17.15
C GLU A 90 6.80 -4.01 -18.17
N GLU A 91 6.89 -5.28 -17.74
CA GLU A 91 6.56 -6.46 -18.55
C GLU A 91 5.10 -6.48 -19.00
N ASN A 92 4.23 -5.78 -18.28
CA ASN A 92 2.84 -5.57 -18.61
C ASN A 92 2.59 -4.22 -19.31
N ASP A 93 3.61 -3.60 -19.92
CA ASP A 93 3.52 -2.33 -20.66
C ASP A 93 3.00 -1.14 -19.84
N VAL A 94 3.17 -1.16 -18.51
CA VAL A 94 2.77 -0.06 -17.63
C VAL A 94 4.00 0.78 -17.30
N PRO A 95 4.11 2.02 -17.82
CA PRO A 95 5.25 2.89 -17.55
C PRO A 95 5.35 3.20 -16.05
N THR A 96 6.47 2.86 -15.43
CA THR A 96 6.60 2.90 -13.96
C THR A 96 7.83 3.68 -13.50
N ARG A 97 7.80 4.23 -12.29
CA ARG A 97 8.96 4.83 -11.62
C ARG A 97 8.99 4.46 -10.16
N LEU A 98 10.09 3.85 -9.70
CA LEU A 98 10.37 3.67 -8.28
C LEU A 98 11.05 4.93 -7.72
N GLN A 99 10.49 5.46 -6.64
CA GLN A 99 11.08 6.53 -5.85
C GLN A 99 11.29 6.09 -4.41
N THR A 100 12.42 6.42 -3.81
CA THR A 100 12.77 6.01 -2.44
C THR A 100 12.91 7.21 -1.50
N ALA A 101 12.45 7.05 -0.26
CA ALA A 101 12.63 8.06 0.78
C ALA A 101 14.10 8.20 1.21
N ILE A 102 14.83 7.07 1.25
CA ILE A 102 16.29 7.04 1.45
C ILE A 102 16.94 7.07 0.06
N LYS A 103 17.95 7.92 -0.13
CA LYS A 103 18.66 8.00 -1.42
C LYS A 103 19.46 6.71 -1.66
N ILE A 104 19.18 6.02 -2.76
CA ILE A 104 19.91 4.84 -3.20
C ILE A 104 20.30 5.06 -4.66
N GLU A 105 21.50 5.61 -4.84
CA GLU A 105 22.03 5.97 -6.16
C GLU A 105 22.12 4.74 -7.07
N ALA A 106 21.99 4.97 -8.39
CA ALA A 106 21.90 3.96 -9.45
C ALA A 106 20.68 3.01 -9.42
N ILE A 107 19.99 2.85 -8.30
CA ILE A 107 18.88 1.88 -8.15
C ILE A 107 17.52 2.52 -8.34
N ALA A 108 17.25 3.64 -7.67
CA ALA A 108 15.93 4.28 -7.69
C ALA A 108 16.03 5.81 -7.64
N GLU A 109 14.98 6.50 -8.10
CA GLU A 109 14.95 7.96 -7.98
C GLU A 109 14.76 8.36 -6.51
N PRO A 110 15.40 9.43 -6.02
CA PRO A 110 15.02 9.98 -4.73
C PRO A 110 13.59 10.53 -4.81
N PHE A 111 12.81 10.35 -3.73
CA PHE A 111 11.49 10.96 -3.64
C PHE A 111 11.60 12.48 -3.68
N ILE A 112 10.93 13.07 -4.67
CA ILE A 112 10.72 14.51 -4.79
C ILE A 112 9.27 14.69 -5.16
N LYS A 113 8.45 15.29 -4.28
CA LYS A 113 7.00 15.50 -4.47
C LYS A 113 6.66 15.96 -5.89
N ARG A 114 7.30 17.04 -6.36
CA ARG A 114 7.03 17.61 -7.69
C ARG A 114 7.33 16.63 -8.83
N LYS A 115 8.35 15.78 -8.67
CA LYS A 115 8.71 14.74 -9.64
C LYS A 115 7.69 13.59 -9.63
N ALA A 116 7.28 13.13 -8.44
CA ALA A 116 6.23 12.14 -8.28
C ALA A 116 4.92 12.59 -8.95
N THR A 117 4.45 13.80 -8.63
CA THR A 117 3.25 14.40 -9.24
C THR A 117 3.39 14.48 -10.76
N ARG A 118 4.55 14.90 -11.28
CA ARG A 118 4.77 14.98 -12.73
C ARG A 118 4.75 13.61 -13.42
N HIS A 119 5.25 12.56 -12.78
CA HIS A 119 5.16 11.19 -13.31
C HIS A 119 3.70 10.74 -13.38
N LEU A 120 2.91 10.96 -12.33
CA LEU A 120 1.48 10.66 -12.30
C LEU A 120 0.69 11.41 -13.38
N GLU A 121 0.98 12.70 -13.59
CA GLU A 121 0.39 13.50 -14.67
C GLU A 121 0.68 12.94 -16.07
N LYS A 122 1.88 12.40 -16.27
CA LYS A 122 2.29 11.72 -17.51
C LYS A 122 1.70 10.32 -17.66
N GLY A 123 0.86 9.87 -16.73
CA GLY A 123 0.26 8.55 -16.74
C GLY A 123 1.26 7.43 -16.41
N ARG A 124 2.30 7.73 -15.63
CA ARG A 124 3.19 6.69 -15.08
C ARG A 124 2.67 6.22 -13.73
N VAL A 125 2.82 4.94 -13.44
CA VAL A 125 2.65 4.42 -12.08
C VAL A 125 3.88 4.82 -11.25
N VAL A 126 3.67 5.31 -10.04
CA VAL A 126 4.76 5.69 -9.13
C VAL A 126 4.76 4.74 -7.93
N ILE A 127 5.86 4.04 -7.71
CA ILE A 127 6.06 3.18 -6.55
C ILE A 127 6.92 3.94 -5.54
N PHE A 128 6.51 3.96 -4.28
CA PHE A 128 7.27 4.55 -3.19
C PHE A 128 7.91 3.46 -2.33
N GLY A 129 9.24 3.42 -2.31
CA GLY A 129 10.06 2.57 -1.45
C GLY A 129 10.67 3.33 -0.27
N SER A 130 11.23 2.58 0.68
CA SER A 130 11.84 3.05 1.93
C SER A 130 10.88 3.79 2.89
N GLY A 131 9.57 3.59 2.77
CA GLY A 131 8.59 4.15 3.70
C GLY A 131 8.69 5.68 3.88
N THR A 132 8.74 6.13 5.14
CA THR A 132 8.96 7.55 5.49
C THR A 132 10.44 7.95 5.44
N GLY A 133 11.35 6.98 5.34
CA GLY A 133 12.80 7.16 5.50
C GLY A 133 13.27 7.20 6.95
N ASN A 134 12.36 7.11 7.92
CA ASN A 134 12.66 7.20 9.34
C ASN A 134 12.26 5.90 10.07
N PRO A 135 13.09 5.40 11.00
CA PRO A 135 12.71 4.34 11.94
C PRO A 135 11.48 4.73 12.77
N TYR A 136 10.85 3.76 13.44
CA TYR A 136 9.64 3.90 14.26
C TYR A 136 8.33 4.21 13.51
N PHE A 137 8.38 4.39 12.20
CA PHE A 137 7.19 4.56 11.36
C PHE A 137 6.86 3.30 10.57
N THR A 138 5.57 3.08 10.32
CA THR A 138 5.13 1.93 9.54
C THR A 138 4.99 2.29 8.05
N THR A 139 4.76 1.28 7.22
CA THR A 139 4.39 1.48 5.81
C THR A 139 3.00 2.07 5.63
N ASP A 140 2.13 1.94 6.64
CA ASP A 140 0.83 2.60 6.68
C ASP A 140 1.02 4.11 6.90
N SER A 141 1.91 4.54 7.79
CA SER A 141 2.25 5.96 7.97
C SER A 141 2.84 6.57 6.68
N ALA A 142 3.69 5.80 5.98
CA ALA A 142 4.24 6.21 4.69
C ALA A 142 3.16 6.33 3.60
N ALA A 143 2.20 5.40 3.56
CA ALA A 143 1.09 5.44 2.61
C ALA A 143 0.25 6.70 2.78
N VAL A 144 -0.09 7.06 4.01
CA VAL A 144 -0.85 8.28 4.31
C VAL A 144 -0.05 9.52 3.94
N LEU A 145 1.22 9.60 4.38
CA LEU A 145 2.09 10.73 4.07
C LEU A 145 2.21 10.97 2.56
N ARG A 146 2.53 9.92 1.79
CA ARG A 146 2.70 10.03 0.34
C ARG A 146 1.40 10.37 -0.37
N ALA A 147 0.27 9.84 0.11
CA ALA A 147 -1.04 10.13 -0.45
C ALA A 147 -1.40 11.62 -0.30
N ILE A 148 -1.14 12.20 0.87
CA ILE A 148 -1.31 13.64 1.12
C ILE A 148 -0.39 14.45 0.21
N GLU A 149 0.91 14.12 0.15
CA GLU A 149 1.88 14.89 -0.64
C GLU A 149 1.56 14.90 -2.13
N ILE A 150 1.03 13.80 -2.67
CA ILE A 150 0.58 13.72 -4.06
C ILE A 150 -0.88 14.15 -4.25
N ASN A 151 -1.60 14.61 -3.22
CA ASN A 151 -3.03 14.93 -3.30
C ASN A 151 -3.86 13.78 -3.91
N ALA A 152 -3.69 12.57 -3.40
CA ALA A 152 -4.54 11.45 -3.74
C ALA A 152 -5.98 11.69 -3.23
N ASP A 153 -6.97 11.22 -3.99
CA ASP A 153 -8.37 11.33 -3.62
C ASP A 153 -8.80 10.26 -2.60
N VAL A 154 -8.06 9.14 -2.52
CA VAL A 154 -8.34 8.03 -1.59
C VAL A 154 -7.11 7.12 -1.41
N ILE A 155 -6.97 6.53 -0.23
CA ILE A 155 -6.06 5.41 0.02
C ILE A 155 -6.83 4.10 -0.13
N LEU A 156 -6.36 3.22 -1.01
CA LEU A 156 -6.85 1.86 -1.14
C LEU A 156 -5.89 0.93 -0.40
N LYS A 157 -6.30 0.42 0.76
CA LYS A 157 -5.50 -0.52 1.57
C LYS A 157 -5.87 -1.95 1.20
N GLY A 158 -5.02 -2.57 0.38
CA GLY A 158 -5.16 -3.96 -0.04
C GLY A 158 -4.75 -4.92 1.08
N THR A 159 -5.70 -5.69 1.57
CA THR A 159 -5.53 -6.71 2.63
C THR A 159 -5.81 -8.12 2.10
N ARG A 160 -5.68 -9.13 2.97
CA ARG A 160 -6.12 -10.51 2.71
C ARG A 160 -7.59 -10.73 3.07
N VAL A 161 -8.09 -9.95 4.03
CA VAL A 161 -9.51 -9.90 4.41
C VAL A 161 -10.23 -8.85 3.57
N ASP A 162 -11.54 -9.01 3.40
CA ASP A 162 -12.38 -8.23 2.49
C ASP A 162 -13.01 -6.97 3.12
N GLY A 163 -12.46 -6.49 4.24
CA GLY A 163 -12.92 -5.27 4.91
C GLY A 163 -12.47 -5.19 6.37
N ILE A 164 -13.15 -4.31 7.11
CA ILE A 164 -12.97 -4.11 8.55
C ILE A 164 -14.10 -4.85 9.27
N TYR A 165 -13.73 -5.57 10.32
CA TYR A 165 -14.62 -6.38 11.12
C TYR A 165 -14.61 -5.90 12.57
N ASN A 166 -15.64 -6.26 13.34
CA ASN A 166 -15.69 -6.01 14.78
C ASN A 166 -14.58 -6.76 15.56
N GLU A 167 -14.10 -7.87 15.00
CA GLU A 167 -13.02 -8.71 15.53
C GLU A 167 -12.31 -9.45 14.38
N ASP A 168 -11.25 -10.21 14.66
CA ASP A 168 -10.47 -10.88 13.61
C ASP A 168 -11.27 -12.03 12.95
N PRO A 169 -11.63 -11.91 11.64
CA PRO A 169 -12.42 -12.93 10.95
C PRO A 169 -11.63 -14.22 10.68
N GLU A 170 -10.29 -14.20 10.75
CA GLU A 170 -9.48 -15.40 10.62
C GLU A 170 -9.50 -16.24 11.92
N LEU A 171 -9.80 -15.61 13.07
CA LEU A 171 -9.90 -16.27 14.37
C LEU A 171 -11.36 -16.57 14.76
N ASN A 172 -12.30 -15.69 14.42
CA ASN A 172 -13.72 -15.86 14.71
C ASN A 172 -14.58 -15.76 13.44
N LYS A 173 -15.17 -16.88 13.03
CA LYS A 173 -16.07 -16.95 11.87
C LYS A 173 -17.37 -16.16 12.03
N SER A 174 -17.73 -15.77 13.24
CA SER A 174 -18.91 -14.96 13.54
C SER A 174 -18.62 -13.45 13.45
N ALA A 175 -17.40 -13.05 13.10
CA ALA A 175 -17.03 -11.66 12.93
C ALA A 175 -17.94 -10.99 11.87
N ILE A 176 -18.44 -9.82 12.22
CA ILE A 176 -19.37 -9.02 11.41
C ILE A 176 -18.56 -7.94 10.70
N LYS A 177 -18.66 -7.92 9.36
CA LYS A 177 -18.03 -6.91 8.52
C LYS A 177 -18.83 -5.61 8.55
N PHE A 178 -18.14 -4.49 8.63
CA PHE A 178 -18.73 -3.16 8.44
C PHE A 178 -18.71 -2.76 6.96
N GLU A 179 -19.77 -2.13 6.45
CA GLU A 179 -19.77 -1.55 5.09
C GLU A 179 -19.05 -0.19 5.06
N SER A 180 -19.29 0.63 6.09
CA SER A 180 -18.66 1.94 6.25
C SER A 180 -18.54 2.29 7.74
N LEU A 181 -17.52 3.08 8.08
CA LEU A 181 -17.26 3.58 9.43
C LEU A 181 -16.78 5.02 9.36
N SER A 182 -17.14 5.86 10.33
CA SER A 182 -16.48 7.15 10.52
C SER A 182 -15.12 6.98 11.19
N PHE A 183 -14.24 7.99 11.11
CA PHE A 183 -12.98 7.97 11.86
C PHE A 183 -13.20 7.83 13.38
N ASP A 184 -14.20 8.52 13.92
CA ASP A 184 -14.55 8.45 15.35
C ASP A 184 -15.05 7.07 15.76
N GLU A 185 -15.83 6.39 14.91
CA GLU A 185 -16.29 5.02 15.17
C GLU A 185 -15.11 4.04 15.24
N VAL A 186 -14.12 4.18 14.36
CA VAL A 186 -12.91 3.35 14.39
C VAL A 186 -12.14 3.56 15.69
N LEU A 187 -11.92 4.82 16.10
CA LEU A 187 -11.17 5.16 17.31
C LEU A 187 -11.90 4.70 18.58
N SER A 188 -13.19 5.02 18.71
CA SER A 188 -14.01 4.67 19.87
C SER A 188 -14.16 3.16 20.09
N ARG A 189 -14.21 2.39 18.99
CA ARG A 189 -14.28 0.92 19.04
C ARG A 189 -12.90 0.25 19.12
N GLY A 190 -11.81 1.00 19.03
CA GLY A 190 -10.45 0.46 19.05
C GLY A 190 -10.13 -0.47 17.87
N LEU A 191 -10.75 -0.25 16.71
CA LEU A 191 -10.57 -1.11 15.53
C LEU A 191 -9.18 -0.88 14.91
N LYS A 192 -8.40 -1.95 14.75
CA LYS A 192 -7.02 -1.88 14.25
C LYS A 192 -6.98 -1.91 12.72
N ILE A 193 -7.06 -0.75 12.09
CA ILE A 193 -7.01 -0.62 10.61
C ILE A 193 -5.58 -0.34 10.12
N MET A 194 -4.94 0.63 10.77
CA MET A 194 -3.57 1.12 10.56
C MET A 194 -3.00 1.45 11.94
N ASP A 195 -1.71 1.76 12.05
CA ASP A 195 -1.20 2.36 13.27
C ASP A 195 -1.87 3.71 13.55
N THR A 196 -2.02 4.07 14.82
CA THR A 196 -2.72 5.29 15.25
C THR A 196 -2.14 6.54 14.60
N THR A 197 -0.81 6.63 14.46
CA THR A 197 -0.14 7.77 13.83
C THR A 197 -0.58 7.95 12.37
N ALA A 198 -0.58 6.88 11.58
CA ALA A 198 -1.08 6.90 10.21
C ALA A 198 -2.57 7.26 10.14
N PHE A 199 -3.37 6.66 11.01
CA PHE A 199 -4.82 6.87 11.03
C PHE A 199 -5.19 8.32 11.36
N THR A 200 -4.58 8.89 12.40
CA THR A 200 -4.76 10.31 12.79
C THR A 200 -4.31 11.25 11.68
N LEU A 201 -3.15 11.01 11.06
CA LEU A 201 -2.67 11.83 9.95
C LEU A 201 -3.65 11.84 8.77
N SER A 202 -4.29 10.70 8.49
CA SER A 202 -5.32 10.58 7.44
C SER A 202 -6.57 11.37 7.78
N HIS A 203 -7.01 11.31 9.05
CA HIS A 203 -8.16 12.04 9.57
C HIS A 203 -7.97 13.55 9.45
N GLU A 204 -6.86 14.07 9.96
CA GLU A 204 -6.54 15.51 9.95
C GLU A 204 -6.47 16.10 8.54
N ASN A 205 -6.19 15.28 7.54
CA ASN A 205 -6.08 15.68 6.15
C ASN A 205 -7.30 15.32 5.31
N ASN A 206 -8.41 14.90 5.94
CA ASN A 206 -9.65 14.56 5.25
C ASN A 206 -9.43 13.53 4.13
N LEU A 207 -8.57 12.54 4.37
CA LEU A 207 -8.18 11.55 3.38
C LEU A 207 -8.91 10.23 3.64
N PRO A 208 -9.89 9.83 2.81
CA PRO A 208 -10.64 8.60 3.02
C PRO A 208 -9.78 7.37 2.76
N ILE A 209 -10.11 6.29 3.47
CA ILE A 209 -9.45 4.98 3.37
C ILE A 209 -10.49 3.94 2.97
N ILE A 210 -10.16 3.08 2.00
CA ILE A 210 -10.97 1.90 1.66
C ILE A 210 -10.11 0.66 1.92
N VAL A 211 -10.56 -0.19 2.83
CA VAL A 211 -9.93 -1.48 3.14
C VAL A 211 -10.65 -2.56 2.36
N PHE A 212 -9.92 -3.35 1.57
CA PHE A 212 -10.50 -4.35 0.69
C PHE A 212 -9.56 -5.52 0.45
N ASP A 213 -10.10 -6.67 0.04
CA ASP A 213 -9.28 -7.80 -0.37
C ASP A 213 -8.74 -7.58 -1.78
N MET A 214 -7.41 -7.46 -1.88
CA MET A 214 -6.68 -7.30 -3.14
C MET A 214 -6.51 -8.63 -3.90
N ASN A 215 -6.69 -9.77 -3.22
CA ASN A 215 -6.51 -11.10 -3.83
C ASN A 215 -7.71 -11.53 -4.67
N THR A 216 -8.88 -10.98 -4.39
CA THR A 216 -10.07 -11.20 -5.20
C THR A 216 -9.97 -10.39 -6.51
N LYS A 217 -9.81 -11.13 -7.61
CA LYS A 217 -9.69 -10.57 -8.97
C LYS A 217 -10.84 -9.61 -9.29
N GLY A 218 -10.50 -8.46 -9.85
CA GLY A 218 -11.43 -7.41 -10.27
C GLY A 218 -11.88 -6.46 -9.17
N ASN A 219 -11.62 -6.73 -7.88
CA ASN A 219 -12.04 -5.85 -6.79
C ASN A 219 -11.49 -4.43 -6.94
N LEU A 220 -10.22 -4.30 -7.33
CA LEU A 220 -9.59 -2.99 -7.50
C LEU A 220 -10.34 -2.14 -8.55
N LYS A 221 -10.70 -2.74 -9.68
CA LYS A 221 -11.47 -2.08 -10.74
C LYS A 221 -12.89 -1.72 -10.29
N LYS A 222 -13.58 -2.64 -9.61
CA LYS A 222 -14.93 -2.40 -9.06
C LYS A 222 -14.94 -1.19 -8.11
N ILE A 223 -13.96 -1.10 -7.21
CA ILE A 223 -13.78 0.05 -6.30
C ILE A 223 -13.56 1.35 -7.08
N ILE A 224 -12.70 1.32 -8.11
CA ILE A 224 -12.44 2.49 -8.94
C ILE A 224 -13.72 2.99 -9.62
N ASN A 225 -14.57 2.07 -10.07
CA ASN A 225 -15.85 2.32 -10.70
C ASN A 225 -16.97 2.74 -9.73
N GLY A 226 -16.71 2.72 -8.42
CA GLY A 226 -17.66 3.16 -7.39
C GLY A 226 -18.55 2.06 -6.81
N GLU A 227 -18.27 0.79 -7.10
CA GLU A 227 -18.96 -0.32 -6.44
C GLU A 227 -18.56 -0.40 -4.95
N LYS A 228 -19.52 -0.81 -4.11
CA LYS A 228 -19.32 -0.97 -2.66
C LYS A 228 -18.56 -2.26 -2.35
N ILE A 229 -17.25 -2.23 -2.51
CA ILE A 229 -16.34 -3.31 -2.13
C ILE A 229 -15.50 -2.87 -0.94
N GLY A 230 -15.32 -3.78 0.02
CA GLY A 230 -14.54 -3.49 1.21
C GLY A 230 -15.32 -2.73 2.28
N THR A 231 -14.59 -2.03 3.12
CA THR A 231 -15.12 -1.09 4.10
C THR A 231 -14.55 0.29 3.83
N LYS A 232 -15.43 1.29 3.70
CA LYS A 232 -15.03 2.70 3.55
C LYS A 232 -14.96 3.39 4.91
N VAL A 233 -13.79 3.93 5.25
CA VAL A 233 -13.63 4.87 6.35
C VAL A 233 -13.81 6.28 5.81
N TYR A 234 -14.85 6.97 6.27
CA TYR A 234 -15.17 8.34 5.90
C TYR A 234 -14.92 9.29 7.07
N ILE A 235 -14.74 10.57 6.74
CA ILE A 235 -14.57 11.67 7.69
C ILE A 235 -15.91 11.94 8.37
#